data_AF-A0A1Z8VSZ6-F1
#
_entry.id   AF-A0A1Z8VSZ6-F1
#
_cell.length_a   1.000
_cell.length_b   1.000
_cell.length_c   1.000
_cell.angle_alpha   90.00
_cell.angle_beta   90.00
_cell.angle_gamma   90.00
#
_symmetry.space_group_name_H-M   'P 1'
#
loop_
_entity.id
_entity.type
_entity.pdbx_description
1 polymer ?
#
loop_
_entity_poly.entity_id
_entity_poly.type
_entity_poly.pdbx_seq_one_letter_code
_entity_poly.pdbx_strand_id
1 'polypeptide(L)'
;MLKGTIQTRNNILRKFKNLSPTAKDYSDIRIDKDFIEMNVSEDDVESTVYTLDNKYYKYLAEDIVDIKKDSIQSGNAVIINFRICLFALKPFIQYEVLNRENMLVFDSVNIETAGTIPKDYENHIYYGKLDIDNKQVLMFQSKCKKPENIAEISKNNTSFWVTVHEVMNNKHTFGIPISNSISKLLSLKEELLFLQNEDEILIETPMVGYRGEYYKKIAFIAGLGMPRGGPYSSLGPYYYFADFQRSLRYACVTLNGKPKKVFDELITRDDTPVFTKGGMVKFILYLGRTKVMLNKENDEKDNTAESLLLASKRPFYNELLRLRDSSGKWAVEYDSVIQPLMEIYDPELKRSRPLDPQFIIKNYEQQTPLQYAYFSTDNIDLDKDTGFYNIKKAVLI
;
A
#
# COMPACT_ATOMS: atom_id res chain seq x y z
N MET A 1 -7.28 33.13 30.77
CA MET A 1 -8.74 32.89 30.79
C MET A 1 -9.32 33.31 29.45
N LEU A 2 -9.71 32.34 28.62
CA LEU A 2 -10.14 32.54 27.23
C LEU A 2 -11.65 32.87 27.16
N LYS A 3 -11.99 34.17 27.14
CA LYS A 3 -13.37 34.64 26.89
C LYS A 3 -13.82 34.45 25.43
N GLY A 4 -12.91 34.10 24.50
CA GLY A 4 -13.21 33.97 23.07
C GLY A 4 -13.89 32.66 22.63
N THR A 5 -13.77 31.57 23.38
CA THR A 5 -14.27 30.25 22.94
C THR A 5 -15.77 30.05 23.16
N ILE A 6 -16.35 30.70 24.16
CA ILE A 6 -17.79 30.62 24.49
C ILE A 6 -18.63 31.38 23.45
N GLN A 7 -18.14 32.52 22.96
CA GLN A 7 -18.83 33.29 21.91
C GLN A 7 -18.86 32.53 20.58
N THR A 8 -17.79 31.81 20.22
CA THR A 8 -17.77 30.98 19.01
C THR A 8 -18.79 29.84 19.08
N ARG A 9 -18.87 29.12 20.20
CA ARG A 9 -19.86 28.05 20.40
C ARG A 9 -21.29 28.57 20.35
N ASN A 10 -21.56 29.70 21.01
CA ASN A 10 -22.90 30.29 21.03
C ASN A 10 -23.30 30.86 19.66
N ASN A 11 -22.37 31.43 18.90
CA ASN A 11 -22.62 31.91 17.54
C ASN A 11 -22.91 30.76 16.56
N ILE A 12 -22.22 29.62 16.71
CA ILE A 12 -22.51 28.41 15.93
C ILE A 12 -23.90 27.88 16.28
N LEU A 13 -24.24 27.74 17.56
CA LEU A 13 -25.55 27.25 18.00
C LEU A 13 -26.70 28.19 17.58
N ARG A 14 -26.47 29.51 17.55
CA ARG A 14 -27.45 30.49 17.06
C ARG A 14 -27.67 30.38 15.55
N LYS A 15 -26.61 30.11 14.77
CA LYS A 15 -26.72 29.83 13.34
C LYS A 15 -27.53 28.55 13.07
N PHE A 16 -27.38 27.51 13.89
CA PHE A 16 -28.16 26.27 13.75
C PHE A 16 -29.63 26.40 14.19
N LYS A 17 -29.93 27.21 15.22
CA LYS A 17 -31.32 27.46 15.67
C LYS A 17 -32.14 28.31 14.71
N ASN A 18 -31.50 29.14 13.89
CA ASN A 18 -32.17 30.03 12.94
C ASN A 18 -32.22 29.47 11.50
N LEU A 19 -31.76 28.23 11.29
CA LEU A 19 -32.06 27.52 10.05
C LEU A 19 -33.54 27.16 10.09
N SER A 20 -34.34 27.94 9.37
CA SER A 20 -35.69 27.55 8.97
C SER A 20 -35.64 26.12 8.42
N PRO A 21 -36.54 25.20 8.82
CA PRO A 21 -36.69 23.90 8.19
C PRO A 21 -37.37 24.10 6.82
N THR A 22 -36.76 24.89 5.95
CA THR A 22 -37.01 24.78 4.52
C THR A 22 -36.31 23.51 4.11
N ALA A 23 -37.11 22.45 3.95
CA ALA A 23 -36.76 21.30 3.12
C ALA A 23 -36.38 21.85 1.74
N LYS A 24 -35.12 22.23 1.58
CA LYS A 24 -34.52 22.25 0.26
C LYS A 24 -34.42 20.80 -0.12
N ASP A 25 -35.02 20.48 -1.25
CA ASP A 25 -34.93 19.16 -1.85
C ASP A 25 -33.45 18.79 -1.99
N TYR A 26 -33.00 17.89 -1.13
CA TYR A 26 -31.63 17.38 -1.11
C TYR A 26 -31.45 16.29 -2.18
N SER A 27 -32.45 16.07 -3.04
CA SER A 27 -32.39 15.16 -4.19
C SER A 27 -31.21 15.44 -5.13
N ASP A 28 -30.71 16.68 -5.15
CA ASP A 28 -29.62 17.10 -6.03
C ASP A 28 -28.23 17.07 -5.36
N ILE A 29 -28.16 16.88 -4.03
CA ILE A 29 -26.88 16.62 -3.34
C ILE A 29 -26.67 15.11 -3.30
N ARG A 30 -26.35 14.53 -4.46
CA ARG A 30 -25.83 13.16 -4.53
C ARG A 30 -24.43 13.12 -3.91
N ILE A 31 -24.35 12.63 -2.68
CA ILE A 31 -23.11 12.18 -2.03
C ILE A 31 -22.53 10.94 -2.77
N ASP A 32 -23.33 10.38 -3.68
CA ASP A 32 -23.13 9.14 -4.41
C ASP A 32 -22.15 9.27 -5.60
N LYS A 33 -21.62 10.47 -5.90
CA LYS A 33 -20.61 10.65 -6.95
C LYS A 33 -19.17 10.34 -6.51
N ASP A 34 -18.91 10.19 -5.22
CA ASP A 34 -17.56 9.83 -4.72
C ASP A 34 -17.28 8.32 -4.82
N PHE A 35 -18.26 7.52 -5.24
CA PHE A 35 -18.08 6.11 -5.54
C PHE A 35 -18.36 5.88 -7.02
N ILE A 36 -17.33 6.03 -7.85
CA ILE A 36 -17.42 5.59 -9.25
C ILE A 36 -17.54 4.07 -9.22
N GLU A 37 -18.72 3.56 -9.56
CA GLU A 37 -18.88 2.15 -9.90
C GLU A 37 -18.05 1.89 -11.17
N MET A 38 -16.89 1.24 -10.99
CA MET A 38 -16.12 0.71 -12.11
C MET A 38 -16.91 -0.42 -12.75
N ASN A 39 -17.48 -0.16 -13.94
CA ASN A 39 -18.09 -1.19 -14.76
C ASN A 39 -16.98 -2.06 -15.34
N VAL A 40 -16.69 -3.18 -14.68
CA VAL A 40 -15.84 -4.22 -15.25
C VAL A 40 -16.74 -5.12 -16.08
N SER A 41 -16.64 -5.07 -17.41
CA SER A 41 -17.24 -6.10 -18.25
C SER A 41 -16.52 -7.42 -17.95
N GLU A 42 -17.28 -8.46 -17.60
CA GLU A 42 -16.75 -9.83 -17.56
C GLU A 42 -16.59 -10.31 -19.01
N ASP A 43 -15.53 -9.83 -19.70
CA ASP A 43 -15.22 -10.30 -21.05
C ASP A 43 -14.45 -11.63 -21.02
N ASP A 44 -14.66 -12.44 -22.07
CA ASP A 44 -14.21 -13.82 -22.23
C ASP A 44 -12.66 -13.99 -22.17
N VAL A 45 -12.21 -14.35 -20.97
CA VAL A 45 -11.08 -15.20 -20.48
C VAL A 45 -9.98 -15.70 -21.43
N GLU A 46 -10.21 -15.90 -22.72
CA GLU A 46 -9.18 -16.42 -23.65
C GLU A 46 -8.42 -15.33 -24.40
N SER A 47 -8.82 -14.07 -24.29
CA SER A 47 -8.12 -12.98 -24.96
C SER A 47 -6.94 -12.44 -24.13
N THR A 48 -5.80 -12.19 -24.78
CA THR A 48 -4.62 -11.51 -24.22
C THR A 48 -4.85 -10.00 -24.01
N VAL A 49 -6.03 -9.53 -24.41
CA VAL A 49 -6.45 -8.14 -24.32
C VAL A 49 -7.30 -7.95 -23.08
N TYR A 50 -6.94 -6.99 -22.24
CA TYR A 50 -7.69 -6.67 -21.03
C TYR A 50 -8.49 -5.38 -21.23
N THR A 51 -9.75 -5.34 -20.81
CA THR A 51 -10.63 -4.17 -20.95
C THR A 51 -10.94 -3.53 -19.58
N LEU A 52 -10.72 -2.22 -19.46
CA LEU A 52 -11.21 -1.42 -18.33
C LEU A 52 -11.73 -0.09 -18.86
N ASP A 53 -12.98 0.25 -18.54
CA ASP A 53 -13.66 1.45 -19.04
C ASP A 53 -13.56 1.63 -20.57
N ASN A 54 -13.73 0.54 -21.32
CA ASN A 54 -13.59 0.45 -22.79
C ASN A 54 -12.17 0.76 -23.32
N LYS A 55 -11.14 0.70 -22.48
CA LYS A 55 -9.74 0.78 -22.91
C LYS A 55 -9.11 -0.60 -22.91
N TYR A 56 -8.33 -0.88 -23.93
CA TYR A 56 -7.54 -2.09 -24.07
C TYR A 56 -6.16 -1.94 -23.45
N TYR A 57 -5.72 -3.01 -22.82
CA TYR A 57 -4.40 -3.13 -22.22
C TYR A 57 -3.76 -4.43 -22.68
N LYS A 58 -2.45 -4.35 -22.93
CA LYS A 58 -1.60 -5.46 -23.34
C LYS A 58 -0.58 -5.75 -22.25
N TYR A 59 -0.33 -7.04 -22.01
CA TYR A 59 0.80 -7.47 -21.19
C TYR A 59 2.02 -7.72 -22.07
N LEU A 60 3.11 -6.98 -21.85
CA LEU A 60 4.27 -7.05 -22.73
C LEU A 60 4.93 -8.44 -22.76
N ALA A 61 4.73 -9.27 -21.75
CA ALA A 61 5.20 -10.65 -21.78
C ALA A 61 4.68 -11.46 -22.99
N GLU A 62 3.53 -11.08 -23.57
CA GLU A 62 3.00 -11.68 -24.80
C GLU A 62 4.00 -11.64 -25.96
N ASP A 63 4.84 -10.60 -26.03
CA ASP A 63 5.79 -10.40 -27.13
C ASP A 63 7.00 -11.32 -27.07
N ILE A 64 7.25 -11.96 -25.92
CA ILE A 64 8.45 -12.75 -25.68
C ILE A 64 8.17 -14.23 -25.42
N VAL A 65 6.93 -14.63 -25.13
CA VAL A 65 6.57 -16.01 -24.81
C VAL A 65 6.40 -16.88 -26.06
N ASP A 66 6.87 -18.13 -26.01
CA ASP A 66 6.49 -19.16 -26.97
C ASP A 66 5.24 -19.89 -26.49
N ILE A 67 4.13 -19.71 -27.19
CA ILE A 67 2.82 -20.29 -26.86
C ILE A 67 2.77 -21.79 -27.21
N LYS A 68 3.69 -22.32 -28.04
CA LYS A 68 3.66 -23.72 -28.46
C LYS A 68 4.06 -24.63 -27.31
N LYS A 69 3.15 -25.52 -26.90
CA LYS A 69 3.45 -26.54 -25.87
C LYS A 69 4.62 -27.44 -26.27
N ASP A 70 4.76 -27.75 -27.56
CA ASP A 70 5.88 -28.56 -28.08
C ASP A 70 7.27 -27.94 -27.86
N SER A 71 7.34 -26.64 -27.52
CA SER A 71 8.59 -25.96 -27.13
C SER A 71 9.05 -26.30 -25.70
N ILE A 72 8.18 -26.93 -24.90
CA ILE A 72 8.46 -27.34 -23.52
C ILE A 72 9.42 -28.54 -23.55
N GLN A 73 10.55 -28.39 -22.89
CA GLN A 73 11.57 -29.41 -22.73
C GLN A 73 11.38 -30.17 -21.41
N SER A 74 11.78 -31.44 -21.37
CA SER A 74 11.86 -32.21 -20.13
C SER A 74 12.95 -31.65 -19.20
N GLY A 75 12.74 -31.74 -17.89
CA GLY A 75 13.67 -31.25 -16.88
C GLY A 75 13.07 -30.15 -15.99
N ASN A 76 13.92 -29.46 -15.25
CA ASN A 76 13.45 -28.47 -14.27
C ASN A 76 12.91 -27.20 -14.97
N ALA A 77 11.74 -26.76 -14.55
CA ALA A 77 11.12 -25.51 -14.96
C ALA A 77 10.74 -24.66 -13.76
N VAL A 78 10.94 -23.35 -13.87
CA VAL A 78 10.38 -22.37 -12.92
C VAL A 78 8.96 -22.04 -13.36
N ILE A 79 8.04 -21.99 -12.42
CA ILE A 79 6.65 -21.63 -12.71
C ILE A 79 6.40 -20.18 -12.31
N ILE A 80 5.89 -19.40 -13.26
CA ILE A 80 5.36 -18.06 -13.03
C ILE A 80 3.85 -18.13 -13.22
N ASN A 81 3.12 -18.19 -12.10
CA ASN A 81 1.69 -17.93 -12.10
C ASN A 81 1.46 -16.43 -11.87
N PHE A 82 0.77 -15.78 -12.79
CA PHE A 82 0.50 -14.35 -12.73
C PHE A 82 -0.98 -14.07 -12.96
N ARG A 83 -1.40 -12.86 -12.62
CA ARG A 83 -2.73 -12.35 -12.95
C ARG A 83 -2.70 -10.86 -13.21
N ILE A 84 -3.60 -10.40 -14.07
CA ILE A 84 -3.81 -8.99 -14.35
C ILE A 84 -5.12 -8.57 -13.72
N CYS A 85 -5.05 -7.59 -12.83
CA CYS A 85 -6.15 -7.14 -12.02
C CYS A 85 -6.68 -5.81 -12.54
N LEU A 86 -8.00 -5.74 -12.75
CA LEU A 86 -8.69 -4.63 -13.42
C LEU A 86 -9.59 -3.82 -12.46
N PHE A 87 -9.57 -4.13 -11.16
CA PHE A 87 -10.49 -3.54 -10.19
C PHE A 87 -9.98 -2.27 -9.49
N ALA A 88 -8.88 -1.69 -9.97
CA ALA A 88 -8.23 -0.51 -9.42
C ALA A 88 -8.18 0.61 -10.46
N LEU A 89 -7.66 1.80 -10.10
CA LEU A 89 -7.61 2.98 -10.99
C LEU A 89 -6.98 2.69 -12.36
N LYS A 90 -5.99 1.80 -12.41
CA LYS A 90 -5.41 1.28 -13.65
C LYS A 90 -5.20 -0.24 -13.49
N PRO A 91 -5.04 -1.00 -14.57
CA PRO A 91 -4.64 -2.40 -14.48
C PRO A 91 -3.29 -2.57 -13.80
N PHE A 92 -3.07 -3.71 -13.14
CA PHE A 92 -1.78 -4.05 -12.54
C PHE A 92 -1.52 -5.55 -12.50
N ILE A 93 -0.23 -5.91 -12.46
CA ILE A 93 0.24 -7.30 -12.45
C ILE A 93 0.45 -7.76 -11.01
N GLN A 94 0.01 -8.98 -10.71
CA GLN A 94 0.42 -9.72 -9.53
C GLN A 94 1.00 -11.08 -9.92
N TYR A 95 1.97 -11.52 -9.12
CA TYR A 95 2.61 -12.81 -9.19
C TYR A 95 2.24 -13.64 -7.97
N GLU A 96 1.95 -14.92 -8.18
CA GLU A 96 1.86 -15.87 -7.08
C GLU A 96 3.27 -16.33 -6.69
N VAL A 97 3.54 -16.31 -5.40
CA VAL A 97 4.78 -16.82 -4.81
C VAL A 97 4.46 -17.74 -3.65
N LEU A 98 5.20 -18.83 -3.53
CA LEU A 98 5.02 -19.83 -2.49
C LEU A 98 5.86 -19.50 -1.27
N ASN A 99 5.29 -19.70 -0.09
CA ASN A 99 5.99 -19.58 1.18
C ASN A 99 6.71 -20.89 1.51
N ARG A 100 8.04 -20.88 1.34
CA ARG A 100 8.94 -21.97 1.72
C ARG A 100 9.82 -21.46 2.85
N GLU A 101 9.61 -21.97 4.06
CA GLU A 101 10.44 -21.65 5.24
C GLU A 101 10.52 -20.14 5.56
N ASN A 102 9.40 -19.41 5.47
CA ASN A 102 9.30 -17.96 5.66
C ASN A 102 10.04 -17.13 4.59
N MET A 103 10.31 -17.71 3.43
CA MET A 103 10.80 -17.00 2.26
C MET A 103 9.86 -17.24 1.08
N LEU A 104 9.52 -16.18 0.37
CA LEU A 104 8.67 -16.27 -0.80
C LEU A 104 9.50 -16.54 -2.06
N VAL A 105 9.16 -17.61 -2.77
CA VAL A 105 9.86 -18.08 -3.98
C VAL A 105 8.86 -18.36 -5.10
N PHE A 106 9.29 -18.31 -6.36
CA PHE A 106 8.54 -18.96 -7.43
C PHE A 106 8.58 -20.48 -7.26
N ASP A 107 7.54 -21.15 -7.74
CA ASP A 107 7.51 -22.61 -7.71
C ASP A 107 8.48 -23.20 -8.75
N SER A 108 8.85 -24.45 -8.55
CA SER A 108 9.75 -25.16 -9.47
C SER A 108 9.34 -26.62 -9.55
N VAL A 109 9.19 -27.10 -10.78
CA VAL A 109 8.70 -28.45 -11.08
C VAL A 109 9.64 -29.15 -12.04
N ASN A 110 9.68 -30.47 -11.99
CA ASN A 110 10.39 -31.28 -12.97
C ASN A 110 9.39 -31.80 -14.01
N ILE A 111 9.63 -31.49 -15.29
CA ILE A 111 8.81 -31.90 -16.41
C ILE A 111 9.31 -33.27 -16.90
N GLU A 112 8.51 -34.31 -16.69
CA GLU A 112 8.86 -35.68 -17.05
C GLU A 112 8.84 -35.91 -18.57
N THR A 113 7.90 -35.29 -19.28
CA THR A 113 7.68 -35.49 -20.72
C THR A 113 7.70 -34.14 -21.44
N ALA A 114 8.54 -34.00 -22.46
CA ALA A 114 8.56 -32.80 -23.30
C ALA A 114 7.17 -32.58 -23.95
N GLY A 115 6.78 -31.32 -24.13
CA GLY A 115 5.48 -30.98 -24.70
C GLY A 115 4.30 -30.99 -23.71
N THR A 116 4.48 -31.40 -22.45
CA THR A 116 3.37 -31.53 -21.49
C THR A 116 3.36 -30.43 -20.43
N ILE A 117 2.15 -30.07 -20.00
CA ILE A 117 1.92 -29.18 -18.85
C ILE A 117 2.06 -30.01 -17.57
N PRO A 118 2.72 -29.51 -16.52
CA PRO A 118 2.79 -30.19 -15.23
C PRO A 118 1.38 -30.39 -14.63
N LYS A 119 1.13 -31.57 -14.03
CA LYS A 119 -0.19 -31.97 -13.52
C LYS A 119 -0.85 -30.94 -12.59
N ASP A 120 -0.07 -30.36 -11.68
CA ASP A 120 -0.55 -29.37 -10.72
C ASP A 120 -1.04 -28.06 -11.38
N TYR A 121 -0.70 -27.87 -12.66
CA TYR A 121 -1.02 -26.69 -13.45
C TYR A 121 -1.95 -26.97 -14.64
N GLU A 122 -2.47 -28.20 -14.79
CA GLU A 122 -3.37 -28.56 -15.91
C GLU A 122 -4.65 -27.71 -15.96
N ASN A 123 -5.14 -27.24 -14.81
CA ASN A 123 -6.33 -26.40 -14.70
C ASN A 123 -6.04 -24.90 -14.84
N HIS A 124 -4.77 -24.51 -15.02
CA HIS A 124 -4.38 -23.12 -15.23
C HIS A 124 -4.35 -22.78 -16.72
N ILE A 125 -4.55 -21.50 -17.05
CA ILE A 125 -4.44 -21.03 -18.44
C ILE A 125 -2.95 -20.96 -18.77
N TYR A 126 -2.47 -21.90 -19.57
CA TYR A 126 -1.09 -21.85 -20.05
C TYR A 126 -0.89 -20.64 -20.96
N TYR A 127 0.02 -19.77 -20.57
CA TYR A 127 0.28 -18.50 -21.26
C TYR A 127 1.45 -18.62 -22.25
N GLY A 128 2.44 -19.46 -21.93
CA GLY A 128 3.56 -19.73 -22.80
C GLY A 128 4.83 -20.12 -22.05
N LYS A 129 5.90 -20.32 -22.79
CA LYS A 129 7.22 -20.72 -22.29
C LYS A 129 8.26 -19.66 -22.64
N LEU A 130 9.22 -19.46 -21.73
CA LEU A 130 10.37 -18.58 -21.89
C LEU A 130 11.65 -19.34 -21.55
N ASP A 131 12.75 -18.96 -22.20
CA ASP A 131 14.09 -19.34 -21.78
C ASP A 131 14.80 -18.11 -21.21
N ILE A 132 15.11 -18.15 -19.91
CA ILE A 132 15.78 -17.07 -19.20
C ILE A 132 17.02 -17.63 -18.52
N ASP A 133 18.21 -17.23 -18.97
CA ASP A 133 19.50 -17.67 -18.40
C ASP A 133 19.63 -19.20 -18.33
N ASN A 134 19.36 -19.87 -19.46
CA ASN A 134 19.33 -21.34 -19.59
C ASN A 134 18.32 -22.04 -18.65
N LYS A 135 17.35 -21.31 -18.11
CA LYS A 135 16.24 -21.88 -17.34
C LYS A 135 14.97 -21.78 -18.16
N GLN A 136 14.28 -22.92 -18.26
CA GLN A 136 12.93 -22.96 -18.76
C GLN A 136 11.99 -22.34 -17.72
N VAL A 137 11.18 -21.39 -18.16
CA VAL A 137 10.14 -20.75 -17.37
C VAL A 137 8.81 -21.02 -18.05
N LEU A 138 7.84 -21.56 -17.31
CA LEU A 138 6.48 -21.74 -17.79
C LEU A 138 5.59 -20.69 -17.14
N MET A 139 4.83 -19.98 -17.98
CA MET A 139 3.92 -18.94 -17.55
C MET A 139 2.48 -19.44 -17.58
N PHE A 140 1.76 -19.13 -16.50
CA PHE A 140 0.35 -19.44 -16.34
C PHE A 140 -0.41 -18.19 -15.91
N GLN A 141 -1.57 -17.99 -16.50
CA GLN A 141 -2.45 -16.89 -16.18
C GLN A 141 -3.59 -17.38 -15.27
N SER A 142 -3.77 -16.69 -14.16
CA SER A 142 -4.90 -16.83 -13.26
C SER A 142 -5.88 -15.69 -13.46
N LYS A 143 -7.18 -15.97 -13.27
CA LYS A 143 -8.22 -14.93 -13.28
C LYS A 143 -8.07 -14.02 -12.06
N CYS A 144 -8.13 -12.71 -12.26
CA CYS A 144 -8.20 -11.74 -11.17
C CYS A 144 -9.60 -11.13 -11.08
N LYS A 145 -10.49 -11.78 -10.35
CA LYS A 145 -11.82 -11.20 -10.05
C LYS A 145 -11.68 -10.08 -9.02
N LYS A 146 -12.50 -9.04 -9.14
CA LYS A 146 -12.66 -8.05 -8.08
C LYS A 146 -13.08 -8.80 -6.81
N PRO A 147 -12.31 -8.70 -5.71
CA PRO A 147 -12.68 -9.40 -4.50
C PRO A 147 -13.96 -8.80 -3.92
N GLU A 148 -14.95 -9.64 -3.61
CA GLU A 148 -16.13 -9.22 -2.83
C GLU A 148 -15.71 -8.75 -1.42
N ASN A 149 -14.69 -9.41 -0.87
CA ASN A 149 -14.09 -9.11 0.42
C ASN A 149 -12.57 -9.03 0.31
N ILE A 150 -11.96 -8.04 0.95
CA ILE A 150 -10.51 -7.93 1.03
C ILE A 150 -9.94 -9.15 1.75
N ALA A 151 -8.93 -9.80 1.17
CA ALA A 151 -8.39 -11.05 1.69
C ALA A 151 -7.58 -10.81 2.98
N GLU A 152 -7.88 -11.59 4.01
CA GLU A 152 -7.01 -11.75 5.18
C GLU A 152 -5.82 -12.62 4.82
N ILE A 153 -4.63 -12.20 5.23
CA ILE A 153 -3.42 -13.00 5.15
C ILE A 153 -2.85 -13.25 6.54
N SER A 154 -2.27 -14.43 6.70
CA SER A 154 -1.68 -14.95 7.92
C SER A 154 -0.34 -15.60 7.60
N LYS A 155 0.44 -15.92 8.64
CA LYS A 155 1.68 -16.69 8.49
C LYS A 155 1.48 -18.11 7.94
N ASN A 156 0.26 -18.64 8.05
CA ASN A 156 -0.08 -20.01 7.63
C ASN A 156 -0.43 -20.10 6.14
N ASN A 157 -0.56 -18.96 5.44
CA ASN A 157 -0.77 -18.97 4.01
C ASN A 157 0.44 -19.60 3.29
N THR A 158 0.16 -20.54 2.40
CA THR A 158 1.15 -21.27 1.61
C THR A 158 1.56 -20.51 0.35
N SER A 159 0.71 -19.60 -0.14
CA SER A 159 1.01 -18.72 -1.26
C SER A 159 0.53 -17.29 -1.02
N PHE A 160 1.15 -16.36 -1.75
CA PHE A 160 0.88 -14.93 -1.68
C PHE A 160 0.83 -14.32 -3.08
N TRP A 161 -0.13 -13.44 -3.31
CA TRP A 161 -0.13 -12.56 -4.47
C TRP A 161 0.68 -11.29 -4.16
N VAL A 162 1.77 -11.10 -4.89
CA VAL A 162 2.67 -9.96 -4.75
C VAL A 162 2.68 -9.12 -6.01
N THR A 163 2.71 -7.79 -5.84
CA THR A 163 2.82 -6.85 -6.96
C THR A 163 4.25 -6.76 -7.49
N VAL A 164 4.41 -6.23 -8.71
CA VAL A 164 5.73 -5.88 -9.26
C VAL A 164 6.52 -4.97 -8.30
N HIS A 165 5.87 -3.98 -7.70
CA HIS A 165 6.51 -3.08 -6.73
C HIS A 165 7.03 -3.84 -5.49
N GLU A 166 6.28 -4.82 -4.97
CA GLU A 166 6.74 -5.63 -3.85
C GLU A 166 7.95 -6.48 -4.21
N VAL A 167 7.97 -7.08 -5.39
CA VAL A 167 9.08 -7.94 -5.83
C VAL A 167 10.34 -7.12 -6.12
N MET A 168 10.21 -6.03 -6.88
CA MET A 168 11.34 -5.26 -7.39
C MET A 168 11.90 -4.28 -6.37
N ASN A 169 11.03 -3.61 -5.61
CA ASN A 169 11.43 -2.51 -4.72
C ASN A 169 11.44 -2.93 -3.25
N ASN A 170 10.29 -3.38 -2.70
CA ASN A 170 10.20 -3.67 -1.27
C ASN A 170 10.96 -4.95 -0.88
N LYS A 171 10.99 -5.95 -1.77
CA LYS A 171 11.54 -7.30 -1.55
C LYS A 171 10.91 -8.04 -0.36
N HIS A 172 9.68 -7.67 -0.01
CA HIS A 172 8.88 -8.33 1.01
C HIS A 172 7.38 -8.00 0.84
N THR A 173 6.51 -8.81 1.42
CA THR A 173 5.07 -8.52 1.62
C THR A 173 4.73 -8.79 3.09
N PHE A 174 4.12 -7.82 3.78
CA PHE A 174 3.84 -7.91 5.22
C PHE A 174 5.03 -8.36 6.11
N GLY A 175 6.25 -7.98 5.71
CA GLY A 175 7.49 -8.34 6.41
C GLY A 175 8.04 -9.73 6.08
N ILE A 176 7.33 -10.56 5.30
CA ILE A 176 7.84 -11.84 4.81
C ILE A 176 8.76 -11.55 3.60
N PRO A 177 10.05 -11.94 3.66
CA PRO A 177 11.00 -11.65 2.60
C PRO A 177 10.66 -12.39 1.30
N ILE A 178 10.84 -11.70 0.17
CA ILE A 178 10.78 -12.26 -1.18
C ILE A 178 12.20 -12.57 -1.64
N SER A 179 12.43 -13.79 -2.13
CA SER A 179 13.74 -14.21 -2.59
C SER A 179 14.27 -13.31 -3.71
N ASN A 180 15.56 -12.95 -3.61
CA ASN A 180 16.24 -12.18 -4.64
C ASN A 180 16.31 -12.93 -6.00
N SER A 181 16.10 -14.25 -6.03
CA SER A 181 16.05 -14.99 -7.29
C SER A 181 14.85 -14.55 -8.15
N ILE A 182 13.74 -14.16 -7.54
CA ILE A 182 12.54 -13.69 -8.24
C ILE A 182 12.82 -12.36 -8.94
N SER A 183 13.28 -11.35 -8.19
CA SER A 183 13.56 -10.03 -8.76
C SER A 183 14.66 -10.06 -9.80
N LYS A 184 15.69 -10.91 -9.61
CA LYS A 184 16.71 -11.16 -10.62
C LYS A 184 16.12 -11.76 -11.90
N LEU A 185 15.29 -12.80 -11.78
CA LEU A 185 14.65 -13.45 -12.93
C LEU A 185 13.79 -12.45 -13.70
N LEU A 186 12.93 -11.69 -13.03
CA LEU A 186 12.07 -10.71 -13.69
C LEU A 186 12.87 -9.55 -14.29
N SER A 187 13.99 -9.13 -13.69
CA SER A 187 14.84 -8.06 -14.24
C SER A 187 15.58 -8.44 -15.53
N LEU A 188 15.69 -9.73 -15.86
CA LEU A 188 16.31 -10.19 -17.10
C LEU A 188 15.39 -10.01 -18.32
N LYS A 189 14.09 -9.79 -18.10
CA LYS A 189 13.05 -9.60 -19.12
C LYS A 189 12.07 -8.54 -18.64
N GLU A 190 12.34 -7.29 -18.97
CA GLU A 190 11.54 -6.14 -18.51
C GLU A 190 10.08 -6.19 -18.97
N GLU A 191 9.79 -6.93 -20.05
CA GLU A 191 8.45 -7.20 -20.56
C GLU A 191 7.54 -7.90 -19.53
N LEU A 192 8.15 -8.60 -18.55
CA LEU A 192 7.44 -9.20 -17.43
C LEU A 192 6.97 -8.14 -16.40
N LEU A 193 7.43 -6.90 -16.48
CA LEU A 193 7.18 -5.90 -15.44
C LEU A 193 6.07 -4.92 -15.80
N PHE A 194 5.66 -4.86 -17.07
CA PHE A 194 4.89 -3.74 -17.59
C PHE A 194 3.64 -4.15 -18.36
N LEU A 195 2.64 -3.28 -18.24
CA LEU A 195 1.44 -3.26 -19.08
C LEU A 195 1.51 -2.03 -19.98
N GLN A 196 0.84 -2.11 -21.13
CA GLN A 196 0.78 -1.04 -22.11
C GLN A 196 -0.68 -0.80 -22.52
N ASN A 197 -1.07 0.44 -22.83
CA ASN A 197 -2.38 0.71 -23.43
C ASN A 197 -2.36 0.60 -24.97
N GLU A 198 -3.51 0.85 -25.59
CA GLU A 198 -3.69 0.96 -27.05
C GLU A 198 -2.74 1.93 -27.76
N ASP A 199 -2.34 3.01 -27.07
CA ASP A 199 -1.46 4.05 -27.62
C ASP A 199 0.03 3.70 -27.44
N GLU A 200 0.34 2.46 -27.08
CA GLU A 200 1.68 1.99 -26.79
C GLU A 200 2.36 2.70 -25.58
N ILE A 201 1.56 3.29 -24.69
CA ILE A 201 2.05 3.96 -23.48
C ILE A 201 2.08 2.98 -22.31
N LEU A 202 3.21 2.90 -21.62
CA LEU A 202 3.35 2.10 -20.42
C LEU A 202 2.40 2.59 -19.32
N ILE A 203 1.68 1.64 -18.74
CA ILE A 203 0.84 1.89 -17.58
C ILE A 203 1.71 2.00 -16.34
N GLU A 204 1.38 2.97 -15.50
CA GLU A 204 1.99 3.13 -14.19
C GLU A 204 1.85 1.85 -13.35
N THR A 205 2.98 1.24 -13.00
CA THR A 205 3.04 0.18 -12.00
C THR A 205 2.72 0.76 -10.63
N PRO A 206 1.65 0.33 -9.94
CA PRO A 206 1.28 0.93 -8.67
C PRO A 206 2.32 0.67 -7.59
N MET A 207 2.51 1.66 -6.71
CA MET A 207 3.30 1.50 -5.50
C MET A 207 2.50 0.72 -4.45
N VAL A 208 3.18 -0.06 -3.60
CA VAL A 208 2.56 -0.65 -2.41
C VAL A 208 2.83 0.20 -1.18
N GLY A 209 1.74 0.61 -0.53
CA GLY A 209 1.77 1.27 0.77
C GLY A 209 0.93 0.52 1.80
N TYR A 210 1.20 0.79 3.06
CA TYR A 210 0.53 0.15 4.18
C TYR A 210 -0.10 1.19 5.10
N ARG A 211 -1.13 0.75 5.83
CA ARG A 211 -1.68 1.46 6.97
C ARG A 211 -1.81 0.50 8.15
N GLY A 212 -1.03 0.75 9.20
CA GLY A 212 -1.17 0.05 10.48
C GLY A 212 -2.07 0.82 11.46
N GLU A 213 -2.81 0.06 12.28
CA GLU A 213 -3.66 0.60 13.34
C GLU A 213 -4.04 -0.53 14.34
N TYR A 214 -4.72 -0.17 15.44
CA TYR A 214 -5.42 -1.12 16.32
C TYR A 214 -6.38 -2.04 15.54
N TYR A 215 -6.32 -3.34 15.82
CA TYR A 215 -6.95 -4.37 14.99
C TYR A 215 -8.45 -4.16 14.69
N LYS A 216 -9.24 -3.63 15.63
CA LYS A 216 -10.69 -3.41 15.43
C LYS A 216 -10.99 -2.38 14.32
N LYS A 217 -10.02 -1.54 13.93
CA LYS A 217 -10.18 -0.57 12.83
C LYS A 217 -9.79 -1.14 11.46
N ILE A 218 -9.16 -2.30 11.41
CA ILE A 218 -8.58 -2.85 10.19
C ILE A 218 -9.66 -3.28 9.21
N ALA A 219 -10.73 -3.91 9.69
CA ALA A 219 -11.89 -4.25 8.86
C ALA A 219 -12.52 -3.00 8.20
N PHE A 220 -12.65 -1.90 8.95
CA PHE A 220 -13.17 -0.64 8.43
C PHE A 220 -12.25 -0.05 7.35
N ILE A 221 -10.94 -0.01 7.59
CA ILE A 221 -9.96 0.52 6.64
C ILE A 221 -9.84 -0.38 5.41
N ALA A 222 -9.97 -1.70 5.56
CA ALA A 222 -9.95 -2.65 4.46
C ALA A 222 -11.21 -2.49 3.59
N GLY A 223 -12.40 -2.36 4.20
CA GLY A 223 -13.66 -2.24 3.46
C GLY A 223 -13.89 -0.87 2.82
N LEU A 224 -13.47 0.21 3.47
CA LEU A 224 -13.79 1.59 3.06
C LEU A 224 -12.57 2.42 2.65
N GLY A 225 -11.40 1.81 2.58
CA GLY A 225 -10.15 2.51 2.31
C GLY A 225 -9.68 3.42 3.44
N MET A 226 -8.60 4.14 3.15
CA MET A 226 -7.98 5.07 4.09
C MET A 226 -8.83 6.33 4.22
N PRO A 227 -9.17 6.81 5.44
CA PRO A 227 -9.76 8.13 5.62
C PRO A 227 -8.73 9.25 5.43
N ARG A 228 -9.20 10.45 5.08
CA ARG A 228 -8.35 11.65 5.02
C ARG A 228 -7.75 11.97 6.39
N GLY A 229 -6.52 12.48 6.37
CA GLY A 229 -5.86 13.06 7.53
C GLY A 229 -6.59 14.31 8.01
N GLY A 230 -6.33 14.69 9.27
CA GLY A 230 -6.87 15.92 9.83
C GLY A 230 -6.30 17.18 9.15
N PRO A 231 -6.94 18.35 9.35
CA PRO A 231 -6.52 19.63 8.75
C PRO A 231 -5.13 20.10 9.19
N TYR A 232 -4.58 19.51 10.25
CA TYR A 232 -3.26 19.84 10.82
C TYR A 232 -2.21 18.76 10.53
N SER A 233 -2.48 17.85 9.59
CA SER A 233 -1.53 16.83 9.17
C SER A 233 -0.32 17.47 8.48
N SER A 234 0.85 16.82 8.54
CA SER A 234 2.12 17.40 8.11
C SER A 234 2.20 17.81 6.63
N LEU A 235 1.31 17.26 5.81
CA LEU A 235 1.26 17.47 4.35
C LEU A 235 -0.19 17.73 3.89
N GLY A 236 -1.02 18.32 4.75
CA GLY A 236 -2.43 18.64 4.45
C GLY A 236 -3.42 17.49 4.70
N PRO A 237 -4.73 17.75 4.59
CA PRO A 237 -5.79 16.78 4.92
C PRO A 237 -6.04 15.74 3.82
N TYR A 238 -5.02 14.97 3.46
CA TYR A 238 -5.03 13.97 2.38
C TYR A 238 -4.90 12.53 2.90
N TYR A 239 -4.72 11.54 2.03
CA TYR A 239 -4.66 10.12 2.41
C TYR A 239 -3.22 9.69 2.67
N TYR A 240 -2.95 9.17 3.86
CA TYR A 240 -1.60 8.88 4.35
C TYR A 240 -1.33 7.39 4.43
N PHE A 241 -0.27 6.97 3.74
CA PHE A 241 0.28 5.62 3.74
C PHE A 241 1.74 5.68 4.16
N ALA A 242 2.28 4.52 4.49
CA ALA A 242 3.70 4.40 4.78
C ALA A 242 4.24 3.06 4.30
N ASP A 243 5.55 2.88 4.42
CA ASP A 243 6.16 1.58 4.24
C ASP A 243 5.74 0.60 5.35
N PHE A 244 6.23 -0.64 5.25
CA PHE A 244 5.91 -1.68 6.22
C PHE A 244 6.40 -1.32 7.63
N GLN A 245 7.62 -0.81 7.79
CA GLN A 245 8.20 -0.54 9.12
C GLN A 245 7.45 0.56 9.86
N ARG A 246 7.16 1.69 9.19
CA ARG A 246 6.35 2.77 9.76
C ARG A 246 4.93 2.34 10.05
N SER A 247 4.34 1.55 9.16
CA SER A 247 2.99 1.02 9.37
C SER A 247 2.94 0.05 10.53
N LEU A 248 3.93 -0.82 10.68
CA LEU A 248 4.02 -1.75 11.81
C LEU A 248 4.10 -0.98 13.13
N ARG A 249 4.84 0.13 13.17
CA ARG A 249 4.83 1.04 14.34
C ARG A 249 3.41 1.48 14.68
N TYR A 250 2.63 1.95 13.70
CA TYR A 250 1.25 2.39 13.95
C TYR A 250 0.28 1.24 14.26
N ALA A 251 0.59 0.02 13.82
CA ALA A 251 -0.14 -1.19 14.20
C ALA A 251 0.15 -1.63 15.64
N CYS A 252 1.35 -1.32 16.16
CA CYS A 252 1.81 -1.83 17.45
C CYS A 252 1.73 -0.83 18.60
N VAL A 253 1.97 0.46 18.35
CA VAL A 253 2.07 1.48 19.41
C VAL A 253 1.24 2.74 19.12
N THR A 254 0.76 3.38 20.16
CA THR A 254 0.00 4.63 20.07
C THR A 254 0.88 5.80 19.60
N LEU A 255 0.31 6.68 18.78
CA LEU A 255 1.03 7.84 18.20
C LEU A 255 1.63 8.80 19.23
N ASN A 256 0.98 8.95 20.38
CA ASN A 256 1.41 9.85 21.45
C ASN A 256 2.30 9.15 22.49
N GLY A 257 2.61 7.86 22.32
CA GLY A 257 3.41 7.09 23.26
C GLY A 257 2.76 6.93 24.64
N LYS A 258 1.42 7.01 24.73
CA LYS A 258 0.67 6.84 25.97
C LYS A 258 -0.38 5.73 25.87
N PRO A 259 -0.80 5.12 27.00
CA PRO A 259 -1.96 4.23 27.04
C PRO A 259 -3.19 4.87 26.41
N LYS A 260 -4.03 4.06 25.76
CA LYS A 260 -5.19 4.55 25.05
C LYS A 260 -6.43 3.75 25.41
N LYS A 261 -7.48 4.48 25.78
CA LYS A 261 -8.84 3.95 25.95
C LYS A 261 -9.71 4.37 24.78
N VAL A 262 -10.60 3.49 24.37
CA VAL A 262 -11.68 3.81 23.42
C VAL A 262 -12.98 3.50 24.15
N PHE A 263 -13.77 4.54 24.41
CA PHE A 263 -14.80 4.52 25.46
C PHE A 263 -14.13 4.17 26.80
N ASP A 264 -14.53 3.05 27.42
CA ASP A 264 -13.98 2.58 28.70
C ASP A 264 -13.06 1.35 28.55
N GLU A 265 -12.87 0.84 27.33
CA GLU A 265 -11.99 -0.29 27.05
C GLU A 265 -10.56 0.20 26.85
N LEU A 266 -9.62 -0.32 27.65
CA LEU A 266 -8.19 -0.13 27.45
C LEU A 266 -7.75 -1.00 26.27
N ILE A 267 -7.33 -0.35 25.18
CA ILE A 267 -6.91 -1.05 23.95
C ILE A 267 -5.40 -1.27 23.89
N THR A 268 -4.68 -0.79 24.91
CA THR A 268 -3.26 -1.01 25.12
C THR A 268 -3.02 -2.04 26.23
N ARG A 269 -1.84 -2.66 26.25
CA ARG A 269 -1.43 -3.59 27.30
C ARG A 269 -1.05 -2.79 28.54
N ASP A 270 -1.90 -2.86 29.56
CA ASP A 270 -1.72 -2.15 30.82
C ASP A 270 -1.41 -0.66 30.60
N ASP A 271 -0.51 -0.09 31.40
CA ASP A 271 -0.07 1.29 31.31
C ASP A 271 1.04 1.53 30.25
N THR A 272 1.13 0.67 29.23
CA THR A 272 2.04 0.86 28.08
C THR A 272 1.33 1.50 26.89
N PRO A 273 2.05 2.08 25.90
CA PRO A 273 1.47 2.51 24.63
C PRO A 273 1.28 1.37 23.62
N VAL A 274 1.62 0.12 23.97
CA VAL A 274 1.55 -1.01 23.04
C VAL A 274 0.11 -1.51 22.97
N PHE A 275 -0.44 -1.64 21.78
CA PHE A 275 -1.79 -2.19 21.58
C PHE A 275 -1.87 -3.66 22.02
N THR A 276 -3.06 -4.13 22.40
CA THR A 276 -3.29 -5.56 22.71
C THR A 276 -3.23 -6.45 21.48
N LYS A 277 -3.57 -5.91 20.31
CA LYS A 277 -3.41 -6.55 19.00
C LYS A 277 -3.35 -5.48 17.92
N GLY A 278 -2.41 -5.64 16.99
CA GLY A 278 -2.26 -4.76 15.85
C GLY A 278 -2.88 -5.35 14.59
N GLY A 279 -3.06 -4.52 13.57
CA GLY A 279 -3.21 -5.02 12.22
C GLY A 279 -2.82 -3.97 11.19
N MET A 280 -2.81 -4.41 9.94
CA MET A 280 -2.34 -3.62 8.82
C MET A 280 -3.15 -3.91 7.58
N VAL A 281 -3.47 -2.87 6.82
CA VAL A 281 -4.05 -3.00 5.47
C VAL A 281 -2.97 -2.63 4.45
N LYS A 282 -2.82 -3.49 3.44
CA LYS A 282 -1.97 -3.26 2.27
C LYS A 282 -2.81 -2.64 1.16
N PHE A 283 -2.26 -1.59 0.56
CA PHE A 283 -2.87 -0.87 -0.55
C PHE A 283 -1.94 -0.86 -1.74
N ILE A 284 -2.52 -0.86 -2.93
CA ILE A 284 -1.86 -0.30 -4.12
C ILE A 284 -2.20 1.17 -4.25
N LEU A 285 -1.22 1.94 -4.68
CA LEU A 285 -1.24 3.39 -4.76
C LEU A 285 -0.80 3.83 -6.16
N TYR A 286 -1.64 4.60 -6.84
CA TYR A 286 -1.28 5.28 -8.10
C TYR A 286 -0.85 6.70 -7.75
N LEU A 287 0.44 6.96 -7.85
CA LEU A 287 1.05 8.19 -7.38
C LEU A 287 0.96 9.31 -8.41
N GLY A 288 0.86 8.98 -9.70
CA GLY A 288 0.75 9.96 -10.78
C GLY A 288 1.92 10.96 -10.74
N ARG A 289 1.62 12.25 -10.95
CA ARG A 289 2.64 13.30 -10.86
C ARG A 289 3.03 13.51 -9.39
N THR A 290 4.23 13.05 -9.04
CA THR A 290 4.67 12.95 -7.63
C THR A 290 5.69 14.03 -7.26
N LYS A 291 5.50 14.68 -6.10
CA LYS A 291 6.53 15.52 -5.47
C LYS A 291 7.36 14.69 -4.50
N VAL A 292 8.70 14.79 -4.56
CA VAL A 292 9.60 14.12 -3.62
C VAL A 292 10.22 15.15 -2.69
N MET A 293 9.99 15.01 -1.39
CA MET A 293 10.51 15.91 -0.35
C MET A 293 11.89 15.42 0.11
N LEU A 294 12.97 16.10 -0.27
CA LEU A 294 14.35 15.62 -0.06
C LEU A 294 15.09 16.30 1.11
N ASN A 295 14.47 17.29 1.75
CA ASN A 295 15.06 18.08 2.85
C ASN A 295 16.40 18.76 2.47
N LYS A 296 16.56 19.18 1.22
CA LYS A 296 17.76 19.90 0.79
C LYS A 296 17.81 21.28 1.44
N GLU A 297 19.00 21.84 1.62
CA GLU A 297 19.14 23.15 2.28
C GLU A 297 18.35 24.28 1.62
N ASN A 298 18.19 24.20 0.30
CA ASN A 298 17.45 25.12 -0.54
C ASN A 298 15.96 24.78 -0.71
N ASP A 299 15.46 23.66 -0.17
CA ASP A 299 14.03 23.36 -0.17
C ASP A 299 13.29 24.38 0.71
N GLU A 300 12.12 24.82 0.24
CA GLU A 300 11.28 25.79 0.96
C GLU A 300 10.83 25.21 2.31
N LYS A 301 10.91 26.03 3.37
CA LYS A 301 10.40 25.68 4.70
C LYS A 301 8.90 25.95 4.76
N ASP A 302 8.15 25.02 5.35
CA ASP A 302 6.76 25.25 5.72
C ASP A 302 6.66 26.41 6.71
N ASN A 303 5.87 27.43 6.34
CA ASN A 303 5.64 28.64 7.13
C ASN A 303 4.23 28.71 7.72
N THR A 304 3.46 27.61 7.68
CA THR A 304 2.16 27.52 8.34
C THR A 304 2.28 27.69 9.86
N ALA A 305 1.26 28.28 10.47
CA ALA A 305 1.24 28.55 11.90
C ALA A 305 1.41 27.27 12.74
N GLU A 306 0.85 26.16 12.26
CA GLU A 306 0.93 24.83 12.89
C GLU A 306 2.36 24.29 12.91
N SER A 307 3.07 24.37 11.77
CA SER A 307 4.46 23.93 11.66
C SER A 307 5.39 24.81 12.51
N LEU A 308 5.19 26.13 12.49
CA LEU A 308 5.96 27.06 13.33
C LEU A 308 5.70 26.84 14.82
N LEU A 309 4.46 26.54 15.22
CA LEU A 309 4.11 26.21 16.61
C LEU A 309 4.75 24.90 17.08
N LEU A 310 4.85 23.89 16.21
CA LEU A 310 5.55 22.64 16.54
C LEU A 310 7.05 22.88 16.68
N ALA A 311 7.65 23.61 15.75
CA ALA A 311 9.05 24.02 15.76
C ALA A 311 9.42 24.86 16.99
N SER A 312 8.50 25.72 17.47
CA SER A 312 8.71 26.51 18.69
C SER A 312 8.64 25.69 19.98
N LYS A 313 7.97 24.53 19.95
CA LYS A 313 7.80 23.66 21.12
C LYS A 313 8.90 22.61 21.24
N ARG A 314 9.42 22.11 20.12
CA ARG A 314 10.46 21.08 20.09
C ARG A 314 11.46 21.34 18.96
N PRO A 315 12.77 21.46 19.27
CA PRO A 315 13.81 21.73 18.28
C PRO A 315 13.80 20.79 17.07
N PHE A 316 13.48 19.51 17.27
CA PHE A 316 13.41 18.51 16.20
C PHE A 316 12.50 18.94 15.04
N TYR A 317 11.41 19.68 15.28
CA TYR A 317 10.53 20.10 14.19
C TYR A 317 11.13 21.20 13.31
N ASN A 318 12.18 21.92 13.75
CA ASN A 318 12.90 22.84 12.88
C ASN A 318 13.58 22.09 11.71
N GLU A 319 14.11 20.90 12.00
CA GLU A 319 14.76 20.03 11.03
C GLU A 319 13.76 19.43 10.03
N LEU A 320 12.47 19.42 10.37
CA LEU A 320 11.39 18.87 9.54
C LEU A 320 10.65 19.93 8.73
N LEU A 321 10.93 21.23 8.89
CA LEU A 321 10.14 22.29 8.24
C LEU A 321 10.13 22.16 6.71
N ARG A 322 11.22 21.71 6.09
CA ARG A 322 11.30 21.51 4.63
C ARG A 322 10.63 20.22 4.16
N LEU A 323 10.26 19.36 5.10
CA LEU A 323 9.53 18.10 4.84
C LEU A 323 8.03 18.25 5.09
N ARG A 324 7.56 19.45 5.44
CA ARG A 324 6.16 19.73 5.77
C ARG A 324 5.54 20.65 4.73
N ASP A 325 4.23 20.60 4.66
CA ASP A 325 3.35 21.49 3.92
C ASP A 325 1.96 21.31 4.51
N SER A 326 1.75 21.82 5.73
CA SER A 326 0.50 21.57 6.46
C SER A 326 -0.72 22.18 5.74
N SER A 327 -0.49 23.18 4.88
CA SER A 327 -1.49 23.78 3.99
C SER A 327 -1.84 22.91 2.77
N GLY A 328 -1.03 21.90 2.45
CA GLY A 328 -1.27 21.03 1.31
C GLY A 328 -1.12 21.72 -0.05
N LYS A 329 -0.26 22.74 -0.15
CA LYS A 329 -0.03 23.52 -1.40
C LYS A 329 0.47 22.63 -2.53
N TRP A 330 1.22 21.58 -2.23
CA TRP A 330 1.69 20.60 -3.22
C TRP A 330 0.57 20.05 -4.10
N ALA A 331 -0.65 19.91 -3.59
CA ALA A 331 -1.76 19.28 -4.31
C ALA A 331 -2.31 20.13 -5.46
N VAL A 332 -1.85 21.38 -5.60
CA VAL A 332 -2.16 22.23 -6.76
C VAL A 332 -1.49 21.67 -8.02
N GLU A 333 -0.26 21.17 -7.91
CA GLU A 333 0.56 20.77 -9.07
C GLU A 333 0.79 19.26 -9.16
N TYR A 334 0.62 18.54 -8.05
CA TYR A 334 0.97 17.13 -7.91
C TYR A 334 -0.22 16.30 -7.44
N ASP A 335 -0.23 15.02 -7.83
CA ASP A 335 -1.22 14.02 -7.45
C ASP A 335 -0.82 13.29 -6.16
N SER A 336 0.46 13.34 -5.81
CA SER A 336 0.99 12.73 -4.60
C SER A 336 2.29 13.37 -4.10
N VAL A 337 2.66 13.03 -2.86
CA VAL A 337 3.94 13.39 -2.24
C VAL A 337 4.58 12.19 -1.60
N ILE A 338 5.90 12.06 -1.78
CA ILE A 338 6.73 11.08 -1.08
C ILE A 338 7.69 11.80 -0.14
N GLN A 339 7.72 11.35 1.11
CA GLN A 339 8.86 11.53 2.00
C GLN A 339 9.66 10.21 1.98
N PRO A 340 10.84 10.16 1.36
CA PRO A 340 11.64 8.94 1.32
C PRO A 340 12.30 8.65 2.67
N LEU A 341 12.92 7.48 2.79
CA LEU A 341 13.76 7.16 3.94
C LEU A 341 14.92 8.15 4.00
N MET A 342 15.09 8.81 5.15
CA MET A 342 16.20 9.72 5.39
C MET A 342 16.56 9.78 6.86
N GLU A 343 17.79 10.19 7.15
CA GLU A 343 18.23 10.45 8.51
C GLU A 343 18.04 11.93 8.84
N ILE A 344 17.38 12.20 9.97
CA ILE A 344 17.19 13.55 10.49
C ILE A 344 17.88 13.64 11.85
N TYR A 345 18.74 14.63 12.03
CA TYR A 345 19.36 14.90 13.32
C TYR A 345 18.29 15.34 14.32
N ASP A 346 18.27 14.71 15.51
CA ASP A 346 17.40 15.09 16.61
C ASP A 346 18.23 15.85 17.66
N PRO A 347 18.12 17.19 17.74
CA PRO A 347 18.91 17.98 18.68
C PRO A 347 18.61 17.67 20.14
N GLU A 348 17.39 17.20 20.45
CA GLU A 348 16.99 16.86 21.82
C GLU A 348 17.68 15.56 22.26
N LEU A 349 17.80 14.59 21.35
CA LEU A 349 18.45 13.30 21.61
C LEU A 349 19.95 13.28 21.24
N LYS A 350 20.45 14.34 20.62
CA LYS A 350 21.83 14.49 20.11
C LYS A 350 22.27 13.33 19.21
N ARG A 351 21.35 12.80 18.39
CA ARG A 351 21.61 11.70 17.46
C ARG A 351 20.74 11.79 16.21
N SER A 352 21.21 11.24 15.10
CA SER A 352 20.38 11.04 13.92
C SER A 352 19.33 9.96 14.15
N ARG A 353 18.16 10.13 13.53
CA ARG A 353 17.05 9.18 13.58
C ARG A 353 16.57 8.90 12.16
N PRO A 354 16.22 7.65 11.83
CA PRO A 354 15.57 7.36 10.57
C PRO A 354 14.15 7.95 10.60
N LEU A 355 13.81 8.66 9.54
CA LEU A 355 12.45 9.02 9.18
C LEU A 355 11.98 8.02 8.11
N ASP A 356 11.21 7.03 8.54
CA ASP A 356 10.70 6.00 7.64
C ASP A 356 9.77 6.60 6.56
N PRO A 357 9.74 6.02 5.34
CA PRO A 357 8.99 6.55 4.22
C PRO A 357 7.51 6.82 4.50
N GLN A 358 6.99 7.89 3.90
CA GLN A 358 5.57 8.24 3.89
C GLN A 358 5.11 8.56 2.47
N PHE A 359 3.90 8.12 2.13
CA PHE A 359 3.28 8.36 0.84
C PHE A 359 1.93 9.02 1.06
N ILE A 360 1.67 10.11 0.34
CA ILE A 360 0.46 10.90 0.47
C ILE A 360 -0.16 11.02 -0.91
N ILE A 361 -1.40 10.58 -1.08
CA ILE A 361 -2.15 10.72 -2.33
C ILE A 361 -3.28 11.73 -2.14
N LYS A 362 -3.58 12.47 -3.21
CA LYS A 362 -4.56 13.55 -3.21
C LYS A 362 -5.99 13.04 -3.23
N ASN A 363 -6.28 12.11 -4.12
CA ASN A 363 -7.63 11.61 -4.42
C ASN A 363 -7.86 10.21 -3.84
N TYR A 364 -9.12 9.86 -3.58
CA TYR A 364 -9.48 8.59 -2.96
C TYR A 364 -9.27 7.42 -3.93
N GLU A 365 -9.53 7.63 -5.21
CA GLU A 365 -9.45 6.64 -6.29
C GLU A 365 -8.00 6.18 -6.54
N GLN A 366 -7.01 6.95 -6.08
CA GLN A 366 -5.60 6.59 -6.16
C GLN A 366 -5.19 5.45 -5.20
N GLN A 367 -6.07 5.01 -4.30
CA GLN A 367 -5.83 3.84 -3.44
C GLN A 367 -6.79 2.69 -3.76
N THR A 368 -6.30 1.47 -3.60
CA THR A 368 -7.16 0.28 -3.56
C THR A 368 -6.64 -0.68 -2.50
N PRO A 369 -7.44 -1.01 -1.47
CA PRO A 369 -7.09 -2.05 -0.51
C PRO A 369 -6.93 -3.40 -1.22
N LEU A 370 -5.87 -4.13 -0.93
CA LEU A 370 -5.61 -5.45 -1.52
C LEU A 370 -5.79 -6.59 -0.52
N GLN A 371 -5.15 -6.46 0.63
CA GLN A 371 -5.07 -7.50 1.65
C GLN A 371 -4.95 -6.85 3.01
N TYR A 372 -5.31 -7.56 4.07
CA TYR A 372 -5.02 -7.13 5.44
C TYR A 372 -4.45 -8.27 6.27
N ALA A 373 -3.78 -7.92 7.37
CA ALA A 373 -3.17 -8.89 8.26
C ALA A 373 -3.24 -8.41 9.71
N TYR A 374 -3.17 -9.36 10.64
CA TYR A 374 -3.08 -9.08 12.07
C TYR A 374 -1.70 -9.42 12.62
N PHE A 375 -1.32 -8.70 13.68
CA PHE A 375 -0.05 -8.89 14.35
C PHE A 375 -0.28 -9.07 15.86
N SER A 376 0.28 -10.12 16.43
CA SER A 376 0.45 -10.23 17.89
C SER A 376 1.52 -9.22 18.32
N THR A 377 1.23 -8.51 19.39
CA THR A 377 2.11 -7.53 20.02
C THR A 377 2.71 -8.06 21.33
N ASP A 378 2.46 -9.33 21.68
CA ASP A 378 2.77 -9.92 22.98
C ASP A 378 4.27 -9.87 23.31
N ASN A 379 5.10 -10.06 22.29
CA ASN A 379 6.56 -10.09 22.44
C ASN A 379 7.21 -8.70 22.39
N ILE A 380 6.45 -7.62 22.22
CA ILE A 380 7.00 -6.26 22.16
C ILE A 380 7.35 -5.80 23.57
N ASP A 381 8.58 -5.35 23.76
CA ASP A 381 9.11 -4.84 25.03
C ASP A 381 9.76 -3.47 24.83
N LEU A 382 9.92 -2.75 25.94
CA LEU A 382 10.67 -1.49 25.95
C LEU A 382 12.17 -1.80 25.88
N ASP A 383 12.82 -1.34 24.83
CA ASP A 383 14.26 -1.31 24.75
C ASP A 383 14.78 -0.21 25.68
N LYS A 384 15.49 -0.62 26.73
CA LYS A 384 16.01 0.27 27.78
C LYS A 384 17.11 1.20 27.28
N ASP A 385 17.84 0.80 26.24
CA ASP A 385 18.95 1.58 25.71
C ASP A 385 18.44 2.69 24.80
N THR A 386 17.39 2.41 24.03
CA THR A 386 16.84 3.38 23.07
C THR A 386 15.67 4.17 23.61
N GLY A 387 14.98 3.67 24.64
CA GLY A 387 13.74 4.23 25.18
C GLY A 387 12.52 4.00 24.29
N PHE A 388 12.63 3.11 23.28
CA PHE A 388 11.55 2.81 22.34
C PHE A 388 11.08 1.36 22.46
N TYR A 389 9.84 1.10 22.07
CA TYR A 389 9.33 -0.27 22.03
C TYR A 389 9.86 -1.00 20.78
N ASN A 390 10.36 -2.23 20.96
CA ASN A 390 10.90 -3.03 19.87
C ASN A 390 9.77 -3.68 19.03
N ILE A 391 9.19 -2.87 18.13
CA ILE A 391 8.09 -3.30 17.27
C ILE A 391 8.45 -4.45 16.31
N LYS A 392 9.74 -4.70 16.08
CA LYS A 392 10.18 -5.82 15.22
C LYS A 392 9.90 -7.18 15.84
N LYS A 393 9.58 -7.24 17.14
CA LYS A 393 9.10 -8.45 17.82
C LYS A 393 7.62 -8.72 17.60
N ALA A 394 6.90 -7.86 16.88
CA ALA A 394 5.54 -8.16 16.44
C ALA A 394 5.53 -9.38 15.51
N VAL A 395 4.55 -10.27 15.69
CA VAL A 395 4.45 -11.52 14.93
C VAL A 395 3.18 -11.51 14.11
N LEU A 396 3.29 -11.74 12.80
CA LEU A 396 2.14 -11.99 11.92
C LEU A 396 1.40 -13.24 12.42
N ILE A 397 0.09 -13.14 12.66
CA ILE A 397 -0.72 -14.22 13.22
C ILE A 397 -1.73 -14.77 12.24
#